data_AF-A0A4P5SRA8-F1
#
_entry.id   AF-A0A4P5SRA8-F1
#
_cell.length_a   1.000
_cell.length_b   1.000
_cell.length_c   1.000
_cell.angle_alpha   90.00
_cell.angle_beta   90.00
_cell.angle_gamma   90.00
#
_symmetry.space_group_name_H-M   'P 1'
#
loop_
_entity.id
_entity.type
_entity.pdbx_description
1 polymer ?
#
loop_
_entity_poly.entity_id
_entity_poly.type
_entity_poly.pdbx_seq_one_letter_code
_entity_poly.pdbx_strand_id
1 'polypeptide(L)'
;MHGIDNLKIKSESLQANITNSNDVLNLIGPPQNVGLTNNNIWFYHEVHQTRNKYGTKVITDNNTLRLEFDDLGILKKINFLDKNTLSKNPFDESSTISLGKDSSFLSSFLASMRQRAKNFGKTND
;
A
#
# COMPACT_ATOMS: atom_id res chain seq x y z
N MET A 1 2.78 15.56 6.92
CA MET A 1 3.00 14.23 7.50
C MET A 1 1.91 13.32 6.96
N HIS A 2 2.28 12.14 6.48
CA HIS A 2 1.34 11.13 6.00
C HIS A 2 1.77 9.77 6.54
N GLY A 3 0.79 8.94 6.88
CA GLY A 3 1.05 7.59 7.38
C GLY A 3 1.07 7.50 8.91
N ILE A 4 1.86 6.57 9.45
CA ILE A 4 1.94 6.30 10.90
C ILE A 4 3.07 7.10 11.53
N ASP A 5 2.75 7.88 12.56
CA ASP A 5 3.74 8.59 13.35
C ASP A 5 4.65 7.68 14.16
N ASN A 6 5.92 8.07 14.19
CA ASN A 6 6.99 7.44 14.96
C ASN A 6 7.11 5.95 14.66
N LEU A 7 6.98 5.59 13.38
CA LEU A 7 6.95 4.20 12.94
C LEU A 7 8.23 3.46 13.33
N LYS A 8 9.37 4.15 13.30
CA LYS A 8 10.65 3.61 13.77
C LYS A 8 10.60 3.16 15.23
N ILE A 9 10.20 4.05 16.15
CA ILE A 9 10.14 3.76 17.59
C ILE A 9 9.16 2.61 17.86
N LYS A 10 7.99 2.63 17.20
CA LYS A 10 7.02 1.54 17.33
C LYS A 10 7.57 0.22 16.79
N SER A 11 8.32 0.24 15.70
CA SER A 11 8.93 -0.98 15.15
C SER A 11 9.98 -1.59 16.06
N GLU A 12 10.73 -0.77 16.82
CA GLU A 12 11.76 -1.22 17.76
C GLU A 12 11.17 -1.97 18.97
N SER A 13 9.90 -1.72 19.33
CA SER A 13 9.20 -2.48 20.37
C SER A 13 8.63 -3.83 19.92
N LEU A 14 8.70 -4.16 18.63
CA LEU A 14 8.23 -5.45 18.11
C LEU A 14 9.32 -6.53 18.24
N GLN A 15 8.91 -7.74 18.60
CA GLN A 15 9.82 -8.89 18.72
C GLN A 15 9.34 -10.07 17.88
N ALA A 16 10.22 -10.56 17.01
CA ALA A 16 9.95 -11.74 16.20
C ALA A 16 9.75 -12.99 17.08
N ASN A 17 8.80 -13.84 16.70
CA ASN A 17 8.33 -15.04 17.40
C ASN A 17 7.68 -14.82 18.77
N ILE A 18 7.49 -13.56 19.20
CA ILE A 18 6.90 -13.23 20.50
C ILE A 18 5.64 -12.39 20.29
N THR A 19 5.75 -11.29 19.55
CA THR A 19 4.64 -10.38 19.33
C THR A 19 3.58 -11.02 18.45
N ASN A 20 2.31 -10.94 18.84
CA ASN A 20 1.18 -11.39 18.02
C ASN A 20 0.56 -10.23 17.23
N SER A 21 -0.33 -10.55 16.29
CA SER A 21 -1.03 -9.56 15.45
C SER A 21 -1.88 -8.56 16.24
N ASN A 22 -2.51 -8.96 17.35
CA ASN A 22 -3.28 -8.06 18.21
C ASN A 22 -2.39 -7.06 18.95
N ASP A 23 -1.20 -7.48 19.39
CA ASP A 23 -0.21 -6.59 20.01
C ASP A 23 0.24 -5.51 19.01
N VAL A 24 0.48 -5.92 17.75
CA VAL A 24 0.80 -4.98 16.65
C VAL A 24 -0.35 -4.01 16.42
N LEU A 25 -1.60 -4.49 16.38
CA LEU A 25 -2.79 -3.66 16.24
C LEU A 25 -2.92 -2.64 17.37
N ASN A 26 -2.63 -3.04 18.61
CA ASN A 26 -2.70 -2.15 19.78
C ASN A 26 -1.59 -1.10 19.77
N LEU A 27 -0.38 -1.46 19.33
CA LEU A 27 0.79 -0.59 19.35
C LEU A 27 0.83 0.39 18.16
N ILE A 28 0.54 -0.12 16.97
CA ILE A 28 0.72 0.59 15.69
C ILE A 28 -0.63 1.03 15.13
N GLY A 29 -1.64 0.17 15.25
CA GLY A 29 -2.94 0.33 14.60
C GLY A 29 -3.15 -0.62 13.42
N PRO A 30 -4.31 -0.52 12.75
CA PRO A 30 -4.62 -1.35 11.59
C PRO A 30 -3.58 -1.12 10.46
N PRO A 31 -3.21 -2.19 9.73
CA PRO A 31 -2.31 -2.06 8.59
C PRO A 31 -2.92 -1.13 7.53
N GLN A 32 -2.07 -0.27 6.96
CA GLN A 32 -2.51 0.60 5.86
C GLN A 32 -2.77 -0.22 4.61
N ASN A 33 -1.91 -1.21 4.35
CA ASN A 33 -2.03 -2.15 3.26
C ASN A 33 -1.66 -3.56 3.73
N VAL A 34 -2.30 -4.57 3.14
CA VAL A 34 -1.94 -5.98 3.30
C VAL A 34 -1.37 -6.50 1.97
N GLY A 35 -0.64 -7.62 2.02
CA GLY A 35 -0.08 -8.25 0.84
C GLY A 35 -1.16 -8.68 -0.15
N LEU A 36 -0.92 -8.41 -1.44
CA LEU A 36 -1.86 -8.73 -2.52
C LEU A 36 -2.14 -10.24 -2.64
N THR A 37 -1.14 -11.07 -2.37
CA THR A 37 -1.21 -12.54 -2.46
C THR A 37 -1.27 -13.21 -1.10
N ASN A 38 -0.90 -12.50 -0.03
CA ASN A 38 -0.84 -13.04 1.33
C ASN A 38 -1.24 -11.96 2.35
N ASN A 39 -2.37 -12.19 3.00
CA ASN A 39 -2.95 -11.29 4.00
C ASN A 39 -2.14 -11.26 5.31
N ASN A 40 -1.23 -12.22 5.52
CA ASN A 40 -0.33 -12.27 6.68
C ASN A 40 0.88 -11.33 6.50
N ILE A 41 0.95 -10.58 5.40
CA ILE A 41 1.99 -9.58 5.18
C ILE A 41 1.35 -8.21 5.35
N TRP A 42 1.81 -7.45 6.34
CA TRP A 42 1.29 -6.12 6.64
C TRP A 42 2.32 -5.05 6.32
N PHE A 43 1.84 -3.94 5.77
CA PHE A 43 2.65 -2.81 5.38
C PHE A 43 2.21 -1.54 6.09
N TYR A 44 3.21 -0.81 6.57
CA TYR A 44 3.05 0.50 7.20
C TYR A 44 4.05 1.47 6.58
N HIS A 45 3.60 2.69 6.36
CA HIS A 45 4.41 3.76 5.79
C HIS A 45 4.34 5.01 6.66
N GLU A 46 5.45 5.74 6.72
CA GLU A 46 5.58 7.04 7.37
C GLU A 46 6.35 7.97 6.44
N VAL A 47 5.71 9.08 6.05
CA VAL A 47 6.31 10.08 5.16
C VAL A 47 6.23 11.45 5.81
N HIS A 48 7.39 12.04 6.06
CA HIS A 48 7.51 13.41 6.53
C HIS A 48 7.94 14.32 5.39
N GLN A 49 7.15 15.37 5.17
CA GLN A 49 7.42 16.40 4.18
C GLN A 49 7.57 17.73 4.90
N THR A 50 8.67 18.41 4.63
CA THR A 50 8.94 19.75 5.12
C THR A 50 9.10 20.70 3.93
N ARG A 51 9.03 22.01 4.18
CA ARG A 51 9.35 23.02 3.17
C ARG A 51 10.73 23.59 3.48
N ASN A 52 11.57 23.67 2.45
CA ASN A 52 12.84 24.38 2.58
C ASN A 52 12.60 25.90 2.69
N LYS A 53 13.67 26.67 2.92
CA LYS A 53 13.63 28.13 2.99
C LYS A 53 13.02 28.80 1.74
N TYR A 54 13.03 28.11 0.60
CA TYR A 54 12.50 28.58 -0.69
C TYR A 54 11.07 28.10 -0.98
N GLY A 55 10.41 27.45 -0.02
CA GLY A 55 9.03 26.95 -0.17
C GLY A 55 8.88 25.64 -0.94
N THR A 56 9.98 25.06 -1.44
CA THR A 56 9.98 23.75 -2.10
C THR A 56 9.72 22.64 -1.09
N LYS A 57 8.84 21.69 -1.43
CA LYS A 57 8.59 20.51 -0.61
C LYS A 57 9.76 19.54 -0.72
N VAL A 58 10.29 19.11 0.43
CA VAL A 58 11.34 18.10 0.54
C VAL A 58 10.84 16.98 1.46
N ILE A 59 11.06 15.73 1.04
CA ILE A 59 10.77 14.57 1.89
C ILE A 59 11.94 14.44 2.86
N THR A 60 11.67 14.61 4.15
CA THR A 60 12.66 14.45 5.21
C THR A 60 12.82 12.98 5.54
N ASP A 61 11.72 12.33 5.91
CA ASP A 61 11.68 10.93 6.32
C ASP A 61 10.74 10.14 5.39
N ASN A 62 11.14 8.91 5.07
CA ASN A 62 10.33 7.96 4.30
C ASN A 62 10.62 6.55 4.82
N ASN A 63 9.88 6.14 5.84
CA ASN A 63 10.04 4.84 6.47
C ASN A 63 8.95 3.89 5.98
N THR A 64 9.34 2.64 5.76
CA THR A 64 8.43 1.54 5.42
C THR A 64 8.72 0.36 6.34
N LEU A 65 7.69 -0.11 7.02
CA LEU A 65 7.74 -1.31 7.86
C LEU A 65 6.91 -2.41 7.21
N ARG A 66 7.54 -3.56 7.00
CA ARG A 66 6.92 -4.77 6.50
C ARG A 66 6.98 -5.84 7.59
N LEU A 67 5.81 -6.32 8.00
CA LEU A 67 5.64 -7.37 8.98
C LEU A 67 5.12 -8.63 8.29
N GLU A 68 5.72 -9.78 8.57
CA GLU A 68 5.20 -11.08 8.14
C GLU A 68 4.77 -11.88 9.35
N PHE A 69 3.51 -12.31 9.36
CA PHE A 69 2.94 -13.21 10.35
C PHE A 69 2.90 -14.64 9.82
N ASP A 70 2.90 -15.62 10.73
CA ASP A 70 2.48 -16.98 10.39
C ASP A 70 0.95 -17.09 10.36
N ASP A 71 0.45 -18.27 9.98
CA ASP A 71 -0.99 -18.55 9.88
C ASP A 71 -1.71 -18.50 11.23
N LEU A 72 -0.97 -18.52 12.35
CA LEU A 72 -1.48 -18.38 13.70
C LEU A 72 -1.46 -16.91 14.18
N GLY A 73 -0.96 -15.99 13.36
CA GLY A 73 -0.89 -14.56 13.68
C GLY A 73 0.32 -14.16 14.53
N ILE A 74 1.36 -14.99 14.61
CA ILE A 74 2.61 -14.67 15.32
C ILE A 74 3.58 -13.99 14.34
N LEU A 75 4.16 -12.87 14.77
CA LEU A 75 5.10 -12.10 13.96
C LEU A 75 6.40 -12.88 13.73
N LYS A 76 6.68 -13.28 12.48
CA LYS A 76 7.88 -14.04 12.11
C LYS A 76 9.02 -13.17 11.61
N LYS A 77 8.70 -12.14 10.83
CA LYS A 77 9.71 -11.29 10.20
C LYS A 77 9.36 -9.82 10.31
N ILE A 78 10.38 -9.02 10.62
CA ILE A 78 10.29 -7.58 10.74
C ILE A 78 11.32 -6.99 9.78
N ASN A 79 10.85 -6.31 8.75
CA ASN A 79 11.70 -5.63 7.78
C ASN A 79 11.39 -4.13 7.84
N PHE A 80 12.35 -3.35 8.34
CA PHE A 80 12.26 -1.89 8.37
C PHE A 80 13.19 -1.29 7.31
N LEU A 81 12.65 -0.40 6.49
CA LEU A 81 13.36 0.31 5.44
C LEU A 81 13.20 1.81 5.66
N ASP A 82 14.32 2.52 5.67
CA ASP A 82 14.37 3.99 5.74
C ASP A 82 14.69 4.54 4.33
N LYS A 83 14.53 5.85 4.14
CA LYS A 83 14.75 6.57 2.88
C LYS A 83 16.08 6.23 2.21
N ASN A 84 17.12 6.00 3.00
CA ASN A 84 18.47 5.67 2.53
C ASN A 84 18.63 4.21 2.08
N THR A 85 17.87 3.27 2.66
CA THR A 85 17.93 1.86 2.28
C THR A 85 16.99 1.57 1.11
N LEU A 86 15.83 2.25 1.07
CA LEU A 86 14.89 2.20 -0.05
C LEU A 86 15.54 2.61 -1.38
N SER A 87 16.37 3.66 -1.39
CA SER A 87 17.02 4.15 -2.62
C SER A 87 18.09 3.20 -3.18
N LYS A 88 18.57 2.24 -2.37
CA LYS A 88 19.62 1.28 -2.74
C LYS A 88 19.09 -0.08 -3.14
N ASN A 89 17.81 -0.36 -2.92
CA ASN A 89 17.24 -1.65 -3.24
C ASN A 89 16.95 -1.71 -4.76
N PRO A 90 17.52 -2.65 -5.52
CA PRO A 90 17.21 -2.79 -6.93
C PRO A 90 15.72 -3.11 -7.11
N PHE A 91 15.11 -2.55 -8.16
CA PHE A 91 13.77 -2.94 -8.55
C PHE A 91 13.78 -4.42 -8.95
N ASP A 92 12.75 -5.15 -8.53
CA ASP A 92 12.54 -6.51 -8.99
C ASP A 92 12.32 -6.48 -10.52
N GLU A 93 13.03 -7.34 -11.24
CA GLU A 93 12.88 -7.49 -12.70
C GLU A 93 11.62 -8.29 -13.05
N SER A 94 10.93 -8.85 -12.05
CA SER A 94 9.68 -9.56 -12.25
C SER A 94 8.61 -8.62 -12.87
N SER A 95 8.13 -8.99 -14.05
CA SER A 95 7.02 -8.30 -14.69
C SER A 95 5.70 -8.76 -14.06
N THR A 96 4.88 -7.83 -13.59
CA THR A 96 3.50 -8.16 -13.23
C THR A 96 2.76 -8.65 -14.48
N ILE A 97 2.21 -9.86 -14.44
CA ILE A 97 1.31 -10.33 -15.51
C ILE A 97 0.10 -9.40 -15.47
N SER A 98 -0.03 -8.54 -16.48
CA SER A 98 -1.24 -7.74 -16.66
C SER A 98 -2.41 -8.72 -16.70
N LEU A 99 -3.34 -8.64 -15.76
CA LEU A 99 -4.61 -9.38 -15.78
C LEU A 99 -5.51 -9.00 -16.97
N GLY A 100 -4.98 -8.22 -17.91
CA GLY A 100 -5.71 -7.61 -18.99
C GLY A 100 -6.62 -6.53 -18.43
N LYS A 101 -6.50 -5.30 -18.95
CA LYS A 101 -7.74 -4.59 -19.22
C LYS A 101 -8.53 -5.54 -20.12
N ASP A 102 -9.53 -6.21 -19.57
CA ASP A 102 -10.42 -7.03 -20.35
C ASP A 102 -11.10 -6.08 -21.34
N SER A 103 -10.52 -5.97 -22.54
CA SER A 103 -10.98 -5.03 -23.56
C SER A 103 -12.43 -5.35 -23.93
N SER A 104 -12.84 -6.60 -23.72
CA SER A 104 -14.20 -7.12 -23.72
C SER A 104 -15.12 -6.40 -22.70
N PHE A 105 -14.70 -6.25 -21.44
CA PHE A 105 -15.45 -5.52 -20.42
C PHE A 105 -15.55 -4.03 -20.77
N LEU A 106 -14.42 -3.39 -21.10
CA LEU A 106 -14.42 -1.97 -21.43
C LEU A 106 -15.27 -1.68 -22.69
N SER A 107 -15.15 -2.53 -23.72
CA SER A 107 -15.92 -2.40 -24.96
C SER A 107 -17.41 -2.67 -24.75
N SER A 108 -17.79 -3.70 -23.99
CA SER A 108 -19.20 -3.99 -23.68
C SER A 108 -19.83 -2.89 -22.83
N PHE A 109 -19.10 -2.36 -21.84
CA PHE A 109 -19.54 -1.22 -21.03
C PHE A 109 -19.77 0.02 -21.90
N LEU A 110 -18.80 0.42 -22.72
CA LEU A 110 -18.92 1.57 -23.62
C LEU A 110 -20.00 1.38 -24.70
N ALA A 111 -20.17 0.15 -25.20
CA ALA A 111 -21.24 -0.18 -26.15
C ALA A 111 -22.63 -0.02 -25.51
N SER A 112 -22.80 -0.47 -24.26
CA SER A 112 -24.05 -0.31 -23.50
C SER A 112 -24.40 1.18 -23.28
N MET A 113 -23.40 2.00 -22.92
CA MET A 113 -23.58 3.44 -22.74
C MET A 113 -23.98 4.12 -24.05
N ARG A 114 -23.33 3.74 -25.16
CA ARG A 114 -23.67 4.24 -26.50
C ARG A 114 -25.07 3.83 -26.92
N GLN A 115 -25.48 2.58 -26.64
CA GLN A 115 -26.83 2.10 -26.95
C GLN A 115 -27.88 2.88 -26.15
N ARG A 116 -27.61 3.13 -24.87
CA ARG A 116 -28.47 3.94 -24.01
C ARG A 116 -28.61 5.37 -24.55
N ALA A 117 -27.51 6.02 -24.92
CA ALA A 117 -27.52 7.35 -25.52
C ALA A 117 -28.30 7.41 -26.84
N LYS A 118 -28.16 6.39 -27.71
CA LYS A 118 -28.96 6.29 -28.94
C LYS A 118 -30.46 6.16 -28.66
N ASN A 119 -30.84 5.40 -27.63
CA ASN A 119 -32.24 5.20 -27.28
C ASN A 119 -32.87 6.47 -26.68
N PHE A 120 -32.10 7.29 -25.95
CA PHE A 120 -32.58 8.59 -25.43
C PHE A 120 -32.96 9.60 -26.54
N GLY A 121 -32.35 9.51 -27.72
CA GLY A 121 -32.69 10.38 -28.86
C GLY A 121 -33.89 9.91 -29.68
N LYS A 122 -34.40 8.69 -29.45
CA LYS A 122 -35.49 8.07 -30.23
C LYS A 122 -36.86 8.13 -29.55
N THR A 123 -36.94 8.64 -28.33
CA THR A 123 -38.22 8.79 -27.59
C THR A 123 -38.95 10.10 -27.89
N ASN A 124 -38.48 10.88 -28.86
CA ASN A 124 -39.02 12.20 -29.22
C ASN A 124 -39.61 12.27 -30.64
N ASP A 125 -39.82 11.13 -31.31
CA ASP A 125 -40.54 11.01 -32.59
C ASP A 125 -41.85 10.23 -32.38
#